data_AF-A0A8T7GQN7-F1
#
_entry.id   AF-A0A8T7GQN7-F1
#
_cell.length_a   1.000
_cell.length_b   1.000
_cell.length_c   1.000
_cell.angle_alpha   90.00
_cell.angle_beta   90.00
_cell.angle_gamma   90.00
#
_symmetry.space_group_name_H-M   'P 1'
#
loop_
_entity.id
_entity.type
_entity.pdbx_description
1 polymer ?
#
loop_
_entity_poly.entity_id
_entity_poly.type
_entity_poly.pdbx_seq_one_letter_code
_entity_poly.pdbx_strand_id
1 'polypeptide(L)' 'MGIYKYAFYKSPNIGIFAKCNDDILIIPFGFAETKSDKLMEYL' A
#
# COMPACT_ATOMS: atom_id res chain seq x y z
N MET A 1 -0.68 12.69 11.55
CA MET A 1 -0.52 11.32 11.01
C MET A 1 -1.84 10.59 11.18
N GLY A 2 -2.45 10.16 10.07
CA GLY A 2 -3.75 9.48 10.07
C GLY A 2 -3.58 7.98 9.86
N ILE A 3 -4.51 7.18 10.38
CA ILE A 3 -4.59 5.75 10.07
C ILE A 3 -5.65 5.57 8.99
N TYR A 4 -5.22 5.12 7.81
CA TYR A 4 -6.09 4.90 6.66
C TYR A 4 -6.36 3.41 6.47
N LYS A 5 -7.64 3.05 6.29
CA LYS A 5 -8.01 1.67 5.95
C LYS A 5 -7.68 1.42 4.48
N TYR A 6 -6.81 0.45 4.24
CA TYR A 6 -6.43 0.01 2.90
C TYR A 6 -6.48 -1.51 2.80
N ALA A 7 -6.60 -2.06 1.57
CA ALA A 7 -6.60 -3.50 1.36
C ALA A 7 -5.93 -3.85 0.02
N PHE A 8 -4.93 -4.72 0.07
CA PHE A 8 -4.32 -5.31 -1.12
C PHE A 8 -5.12 -6.54 -1.54
N TYR A 9 -5.52 -6.60 -2.82
CA TYR A 9 -6.28 -7.73 -3.39
C TYR A 9 -7.52 -8.16 -2.58
N LYS A 10 -8.20 -7.20 -1.93
CA LYS A 10 -9.34 -7.44 -1.03
C LYS A 10 -9.00 -8.29 0.22
N SER A 11 -7.72 -8.46 0.52
CA SER A 11 -7.22 -9.11 1.73
C SER A 11 -6.94 -8.08 2.83
N PRO A 12 -7.29 -8.35 4.10
CA PRO A 12 -6.93 -7.50 5.23
C PRO A 12 -5.44 -7.62 5.62
N ASN A 13 -4.72 -8.61 5.09
CA ASN A 13 -3.35 -8.94 5.50
C ASN A 13 -2.30 -8.15 4.70
N ILE A 14 -2.26 -6.83 4.89
CA ILE A 14 -1.39 -5.91 4.12
C ILE A 14 0.10 -6.27 4.26
N GLY A 15 0.55 -6.67 5.45
CA GLY A 15 1.96 -6.96 5.72
C GLY A 15 2.53 -8.19 4.98
N ILE A 16 1.68 -9.00 4.34
CA ILE A 16 2.13 -10.09 3.45
C ILE A 16 2.59 -9.52 2.10
N PHE A 17 1.96 -8.43 1.66
CA PHE A 17 2.12 -7.89 0.31
C PHE A 17 3.05 -6.68 0.27
N ALA A 18 3.09 -5.90 1.35
CA ALA A 18 3.81 -4.64 1.38
C ALA A 18 4.79 -4.59 2.56
N LYS A 19 5.96 -3.99 2.29
CA LYS A 19 6.92 -3.58 3.32
C LYS A 19 7.29 -2.13 3.11
N CYS A 20 7.38 -1.37 4.18
CA CYS A 20 7.81 0.02 4.13
C CYS A 20 8.79 0.34 5.25
N ASN A 21 9.50 1.43 5.06
CA ASN A 21 10.18 2.20 6.09
C ASN A 21 9.80 3.67 5.91
N ASP A 22 10.57 4.57 6.53
CA ASP A 22 10.27 6.01 6.50
C ASP A 22 10.49 6.65 5.11
N ASP A 23 11.24 5.98 4.21
CA ASP A 23 11.65 6.54 2.91
C ASP A 23 11.08 5.78 1.70
N ILE A 24 10.77 4.50 1.86
CA ILE A 24 10.49 3.56 0.76
C ILE A 24 9.31 2.66 1.12
N LEU A 25 8.39 2.52 0.17
CA LEU A 25 7.34 1.50 0.17
C LEU A 25 7.58 0.52 -0.98
N ILE A 26 7.61 -0.77 -0.66
CA ILE A 26 7.68 -1.89 -1.61
C ILE A 26 6.30 -2.57 -1.66
N ILE A 27 5.76 -2.71 -2.87
CA ILE A 27 4.46 -3.34 -3.16
C ILE A 27 4.63 -4.46 -4.21
N PRO A 28 3.62 -5.34 -4.38
CA PRO A 28 3.70 -6.42 -5.36
C PRO A 28 3.83 -5.92 -6.80
N PHE A 29 4.63 -6.63 -7.60
CA PHE A 29 4.73 -6.36 -9.03
C PHE A 29 3.38 -6.57 -9.72
N GLY A 30 3.00 -5.64 -10.62
CA GLY A 30 1.70 -5.66 -11.29
C GLY A 30 0.54 -5.16 -10.43
N PHE A 31 0.80 -4.49 -9.30
CA PHE A 31 -0.23 -3.75 -8.60
C PHE A 31 -0.75 -2.60 -9.48
N ALA A 32 -2.07 -2.37 -9.44
CA ALA A 32 -2.70 -1.39 -10.31
C ALA A 32 -2.18 0.02 -10.00
N GLU A 33 -1.70 0.74 -11.02
CA GLU A 33 -1.12 2.09 -10.89
C GLU A 33 -2.07 3.05 -10.17
N THR A 34 -3.35 3.09 -10.58
CA THR A 34 -4.39 3.90 -9.91
C THR A 34 -4.54 3.63 -8.41
N LYS A 35 -4.23 2.41 -7.95
CA LYS A 35 -4.26 2.05 -6.54
C LYS A 35 -2.98 2.46 -5.82
N SER A 36 -1.84 2.43 -6.51
CA SER A 36 -0.57 2.98 -6.03
C SER A 36 -0.69 4.49 -5.83
N ASP A 37 -1.24 5.22 -6.81
CA ASP A 37 -1.41 6.68 -6.74
C ASP A 37 -2.24 7.08 -5.52
N LYS A 38 -3.38 6.41 -5.32
CA LYS A 38 -4.23 6.62 -4.15
C LYS A 38 -3.53 6.29 -2.83
N LEU A 39 -2.63 5.30 -2.81
CA LEU A 39 -1.86 4.96 -1.63
C LEU A 39 -0.81 6.04 -1.33
N MET A 40 -0.20 6.63 -2.36
CA MET A 40 0.74 7.75 -2.24
C MET A 40 0.09 9.05 -1.75
N GLU A 41 -1.22 9.24 -1.93
CA GLU A 41 -1.94 10.37 -1.30
C GLU A 41 -2.02 10.26 0.23
N TYR A 42 -1.85 9.05 0.77
CA TYR A 42 -1.97 8.77 2.21
C TYR A 42 -0.64 8.72 2.97
N LEU A 43 0.46 8.48 2.24
CA LEU A 43 1.81 8.27 2.76
C LEU A 43 2.66 9.50 2.51
#